data_AF-A0AAP7KGE8-F1
#
_entry.id   AF-A0AAP7KGE8-F1
#
_cell.length_a   1.000
_cell.length_b   1.000
_cell.length_c   1.000
_cell.angle_alpha   90.00
_cell.angle_beta   90.00
_cell.angle_gamma   90.00
#
_symmetry.space_group_name_H-M   'P 1'
#
loop_
_entity.id
_entity.type
_entity.pdbx_description
1 polymer ?
#
loop_
_entity_poly.entity_id
_entity_poly.type
_entity_poly.pdbx_seq_one_letter_code
_entity_poly.pdbx_strand_id
1 'polypeptide(L)'
;MLALLVVMPIIFVGVTSAAIIKRTRKEEDWKEIFSLNPDYGLDKQPLFWVSVAVPIIYFLGFGYFAWDDYTISLTEPGFREFIRVSALPLGLLGLSLPLAALITKLHSTLQTARQIEKSKHELFYLHRKEFAAYYAQIGPTKYSQDFTANFNINPRIHAKLFEGAASKGTPTLRLDVIGDLTKRVQAARHRLEGMLSAPDQPKFCAEYTEFCKEIIYLVQYLNVRDAEDFINEYGVPLPDEGELRTVGRTLRHAYDIFTCVENYVIAAVEFAGLGREALKFDRPALRRLVAEKLSNRRFSFLFSAVSCNGDPTREPAMSRDK
;
A
#
# COMPACT_ATOMS: atom_id res chain seq x y z
N MET A 1 -31.10 -48.58 -33.94
CA MET A 1 -30.04 -49.01 -33.00
C MET A 1 -28.98 -47.93 -32.75
N LEU A 2 -28.40 -47.29 -33.78
CA LEU A 2 -27.36 -46.27 -33.60
C LEU A 2 -27.78 -45.09 -32.69
N ALA A 3 -29.01 -44.58 -32.86
CA ALA A 3 -29.55 -43.51 -32.02
C ALA A 3 -29.71 -43.95 -30.54
N LEU A 4 -30.08 -45.21 -30.29
CA LEU A 4 -30.21 -45.74 -28.93
C LEU A 4 -28.84 -45.86 -28.25
N LEU A 5 -27.81 -46.19 -29.03
CA LEU A 5 -26.41 -46.36 -28.57
C LEU A 5 -25.73 -45.04 -28.24
N VAL A 6 -26.12 -43.94 -28.89
CA VAL A 6 -25.69 -42.58 -28.55
C VAL A 6 -26.52 -42.01 -27.39
N VAL A 7 -27.82 -42.28 -27.36
CA VAL A 7 -28.74 -41.70 -26.37
C VAL A 7 -28.66 -42.39 -25.01
N MET A 8 -28.40 -43.69 -24.93
CA MET A 8 -28.30 -44.41 -23.64
C MET A 8 -27.15 -43.93 -22.75
N PRO A 9 -25.90 -43.76 -23.25
CA PRO A 9 -24.82 -43.16 -22.47
C PRO A 9 -25.15 -41.73 -22.06
N ILE A 10 -25.84 -40.95 -22.89
CA ILE A 10 -26.25 -39.58 -22.56
C ILE A 10 -27.32 -39.57 -21.46
N ILE A 11 -28.30 -40.46 -21.52
CA ILE A 11 -29.33 -40.62 -20.48
C ILE A 11 -28.71 -41.15 -19.19
N PHE A 12 -27.81 -42.13 -19.26
CA PHE A 12 -27.15 -42.71 -18.09
C PHE A 12 -26.15 -41.75 -17.45
N VAL A 13 -25.37 -40.99 -18.25
CA VAL A 13 -24.60 -39.84 -17.78
C VAL A 13 -25.55 -38.82 -17.17
N GLY A 14 -26.67 -38.50 -17.82
CA GLY A 14 -27.68 -37.58 -17.29
C GLY A 14 -28.25 -38.02 -15.95
N VAL A 15 -28.54 -39.31 -15.77
CA VAL A 15 -29.12 -39.89 -14.54
C VAL A 15 -28.07 -40.04 -13.44
N THR A 16 -26.86 -40.49 -13.75
CA THR A 16 -25.76 -40.60 -12.77
C THR A 16 -25.25 -39.23 -12.36
N SER A 17 -25.12 -38.30 -13.31
CA SER A 17 -24.85 -36.89 -13.02
C SER A 17 -25.99 -36.31 -12.19
N ALA A 18 -27.26 -36.55 -12.54
CA ALA A 18 -28.40 -36.08 -11.76
C ALA A 18 -28.46 -36.70 -10.35
N ALA A 19 -28.00 -37.94 -10.16
CA ALA A 19 -27.92 -38.59 -8.86
C ALA A 19 -26.76 -38.03 -8.00
N ILE A 20 -25.61 -37.75 -8.61
CA ILE A 20 -24.49 -37.04 -7.98
C ILE A 20 -24.93 -35.62 -7.61
N ILE A 21 -25.60 -34.90 -8.54
CA ILE A 21 -26.19 -33.58 -8.34
C ILE A 21 -27.23 -33.61 -7.22
N LYS A 22 -28.11 -34.62 -7.18
CA LYS A 22 -29.13 -34.77 -6.11
C LYS A 22 -28.49 -35.05 -4.75
N ARG A 23 -27.34 -35.73 -4.73
CA ARG A 23 -26.55 -35.96 -3.51
C ARG A 23 -25.82 -34.69 -3.05
N THR A 24 -25.46 -33.79 -3.95
CA THR A 24 -24.93 -32.45 -3.65
C THR A 24 -26.00 -31.37 -3.52
N ARG A 25 -27.30 -31.70 -3.72
CA ARG A 25 -28.40 -30.75 -3.74
C ARG A 25 -28.84 -30.33 -2.33
N LYS A 26 -28.10 -29.39 -1.76
CA LYS A 26 -28.68 -28.31 -0.97
C LYS A 26 -28.47 -27.02 -1.78
N GLU A 27 -29.46 -26.68 -2.60
CA GLU A 27 -29.71 -25.35 -3.19
C GLU A 27 -28.66 -24.63 -4.09
N GLU A 28 -27.65 -25.28 -4.67
CA GLU A 28 -26.72 -24.55 -5.55
C GLU A 28 -27.07 -24.59 -7.05
N ASP A 29 -26.96 -23.41 -7.66
CA ASP A 29 -27.27 -23.06 -9.04
C ASP A 29 -26.46 -23.92 -10.02
N TRP A 30 -27.05 -24.43 -11.11
CA TRP A 30 -26.35 -25.31 -12.08
C TRP A 30 -25.08 -24.70 -12.70
N LYS A 31 -24.95 -23.37 -12.60
CA LYS A 31 -23.76 -22.61 -12.98
C LYS A 31 -22.56 -22.91 -12.10
N GLU A 32 -22.78 -23.27 -10.84
CA GLU A 32 -21.71 -23.54 -9.88
C GLU A 32 -20.99 -24.87 -10.16
N ILE A 33 -21.70 -25.86 -10.71
CA ILE A 33 -21.14 -27.16 -11.13
C ILE A 33 -20.08 -26.99 -12.24
N PHE A 34 -20.27 -26.00 -13.12
CA PHE A 34 -19.32 -25.66 -14.18
C PHE A 34 -18.34 -24.55 -13.78
N SER A 35 -18.45 -24.03 -12.56
CA SER A 35 -17.52 -23.04 -12.02
C SER A 35 -16.45 -23.75 -11.19
N LEU A 36 -15.20 -23.31 -11.31
CA LEU A 36 -14.13 -23.73 -10.42
C LEU A 36 -13.99 -22.71 -9.32
N ASN A 37 -14.14 -23.15 -8.07
CA ASN A 37 -13.94 -22.29 -6.92
C ASN A 37 -12.50 -22.44 -6.38
N PRO A 38 -11.67 -21.38 -6.41
CA PRO A 38 -10.29 -21.46 -5.93
C PRO A 38 -10.17 -21.65 -4.41
N ASP A 39 -11.20 -21.31 -3.63
CA ASP A 39 -11.16 -21.33 -2.16
C ASP A 39 -11.32 -22.75 -1.58
N TYR A 40 -11.80 -23.71 -2.38
CA TYR A 40 -11.96 -25.11 -1.98
C TYR A 40 -10.95 -26.02 -2.69
N GLY A 41 -10.63 -27.16 -2.05
CA GLY A 41 -9.80 -28.21 -2.63
C GLY A 41 -10.37 -28.77 -3.93
N LEU A 42 -9.48 -29.31 -4.78
CA LEU A 42 -9.84 -29.88 -6.08
C LEU A 42 -10.81 -31.06 -5.96
N ASP A 43 -10.68 -31.85 -4.90
CA ASP A 43 -11.52 -32.99 -4.54
C ASP A 43 -12.99 -32.61 -4.30
N LYS A 44 -13.23 -31.35 -3.91
CA LYS A 44 -14.57 -30.79 -3.70
C LYS A 44 -15.19 -30.22 -4.98
N GLN A 45 -14.43 -30.10 -6.07
CA GLN A 45 -14.90 -29.50 -7.31
C GLN A 45 -15.74 -30.52 -8.10
N PRO A 46 -17.03 -30.25 -8.37
CA PRO A 46 -17.87 -31.15 -9.17
C PRO A 46 -17.30 -31.41 -10.56
N LEU A 47 -16.71 -30.37 -11.18
CA LEU A 47 -16.12 -30.45 -12.52
C LEU A 47 -14.94 -31.43 -12.60
N PHE A 48 -14.18 -31.60 -11.52
CA PHE A 48 -13.12 -32.61 -11.44
C PHE A 48 -13.73 -34.02 -11.54
N TRP A 49 -14.76 -34.31 -10.74
CA TRP A 49 -15.42 -35.61 -10.78
C TRP A 49 -16.14 -35.87 -12.09
N VAL A 50 -16.75 -34.87 -12.72
CA VAL A 50 -17.34 -34.99 -14.07
C VAL A 50 -16.27 -35.37 -15.09
N SER A 51 -15.08 -34.76 -15.02
CA SER A 51 -13.99 -35.03 -15.96
C SER A 51 -13.44 -36.47 -15.87
N VAL A 52 -13.59 -37.13 -14.72
CA VAL A 52 -13.24 -38.54 -14.51
C VAL A 52 -14.42 -39.47 -14.80
N ALA A 53 -15.61 -39.15 -14.27
CA ALA A 53 -16.79 -40.02 -14.32
C ALA A 53 -17.34 -40.18 -15.74
N VAL A 54 -17.35 -39.11 -16.55
CA VAL A 54 -17.88 -39.16 -17.92
C VAL A 54 -17.11 -40.19 -18.78
N PRO A 55 -15.78 -40.12 -18.91
CA PRO A 55 -14.99 -41.16 -19.60
C PRO A 55 -15.25 -42.59 -19.12
N ILE A 56 -15.41 -42.81 -17.81
CA ILE A 56 -15.70 -44.14 -17.24
C ILE A 56 -17.09 -44.62 -17.67
N ILE A 57 -18.08 -43.74 -17.63
CA ILE A 57 -19.44 -44.07 -18.07
C ILE A 57 -19.46 -44.40 -19.57
N TYR A 58 -18.75 -43.63 -20.38
CA TYR A 58 -18.60 -43.90 -21.81
C TYR A 58 -17.87 -45.22 -22.06
N PHE A 59 -16.83 -45.55 -21.30
CA PHE A 59 -16.16 -46.85 -21.37
C PHE A 59 -17.12 -48.01 -21.11
N LEU A 60 -17.91 -47.94 -20.03
CA LEU A 60 -18.88 -49.01 -19.70
C LEU A 60 -20.02 -49.07 -20.71
N GLY A 61 -20.53 -47.93 -21.15
CA GLY A 61 -21.63 -47.85 -22.12
C GLY A 61 -21.24 -48.43 -23.48
N PHE A 62 -20.11 -47.99 -24.05
CA PHE A 62 -19.62 -48.52 -25.32
C PHE A 62 -19.02 -49.92 -25.18
N GLY A 63 -18.45 -50.24 -24.03
CA GLY A 63 -17.96 -51.57 -23.69
C GLY A 63 -19.07 -52.60 -23.71
N TYR A 64 -20.21 -52.32 -23.08
CA TYR A 64 -21.38 -53.21 -23.09
C TYR A 64 -21.76 -53.66 -24.51
N PHE A 65 -21.79 -52.73 -25.47
CA PHE A 65 -22.08 -53.06 -26.86
C PHE A 65 -20.95 -53.77 -27.59
N ALA A 66 -19.69 -53.44 -27.26
CA ALA A 66 -18.53 -54.08 -27.88
C ALA A 66 -18.33 -55.54 -27.40
N TRP A 67 -18.90 -55.91 -26.25
CA TRP A 67 -18.68 -57.19 -25.60
C TRP A 67 -19.89 -58.15 -25.66
N ASP A 68 -21.01 -57.74 -26.25
CA ASP A 68 -22.30 -58.47 -26.22
C ASP A 68 -22.18 -59.94 -26.71
N ASP A 69 -21.39 -60.16 -27.76
CA ASP A 69 -21.18 -61.49 -28.37
C ASP A 69 -19.94 -62.24 -27.83
N TYR A 70 -19.29 -61.73 -26.78
CA TYR A 70 -18.01 -62.25 -26.30
C TYR A 70 -18.10 -62.82 -24.88
N THR A 71 -17.33 -63.89 -24.63
CA THR A 71 -17.16 -64.47 -23.29
C THR A 71 -15.78 -64.13 -22.72
N ILE A 72 -15.70 -63.94 -21.41
CA ILE A 72 -14.44 -63.63 -20.73
C ILE A 72 -13.46 -64.80 -20.85
N SER A 73 -12.26 -64.52 -21.36
CA SER A 73 -11.15 -65.47 -21.47
C SER A 73 -9.87 -64.82 -20.94
N LEU A 74 -9.30 -65.39 -19.88
CA LEU A 74 -8.08 -64.87 -19.21
C LEU A 74 -6.79 -65.46 -19.81
N THR A 75 -6.82 -65.80 -21.09
CA THR A 75 -5.67 -66.32 -21.84
C THR A 75 -5.02 -65.22 -22.67
N GLU A 76 -3.78 -65.40 -23.12
CA GLU A 76 -3.11 -64.41 -23.99
C GLU A 76 -3.92 -64.06 -25.25
N PRO A 77 -4.50 -65.03 -26.00
CA PRO A 77 -5.40 -64.70 -27.12
C PRO A 77 -6.64 -63.91 -26.67
N GLY A 78 -7.19 -64.22 -25.49
CA GLY A 78 -8.34 -63.53 -24.91
C GLY A 78 -8.06 -62.05 -24.62
N PHE A 79 -6.90 -61.73 -24.03
CA PHE A 79 -6.49 -60.34 -23.80
C PHE A 79 -6.27 -59.56 -25.10
N ARG A 80 -5.65 -60.19 -26.10
CA ARG A 80 -5.42 -59.57 -27.42
C ARG A 80 -6.74 -59.22 -28.10
N GLU A 81 -7.70 -60.13 -28.05
CA GLU A 81 -9.04 -59.91 -28.61
C GLU A 81 -9.79 -58.82 -27.82
N PHE A 82 -9.74 -58.84 -26.49
CA PHE A 82 -10.33 -57.80 -25.64
C PHE A 82 -9.83 -56.40 -26.00
N ILE A 83 -8.51 -56.22 -26.17
CA ILE A 83 -7.94 -54.92 -26.57
C ILE A 83 -8.44 -54.52 -27.96
N ARG A 84 -8.51 -55.46 -28.90
CA ARG A 84 -8.98 -55.21 -30.27
C ARG A 84 -10.43 -54.73 -30.31
N VAL A 85 -11.33 -55.42 -29.62
CA VAL A 85 -12.76 -55.05 -29.60
C VAL A 85 -13.04 -53.84 -28.72
N SER A 86 -12.21 -53.61 -27.69
CA SER A 86 -12.34 -52.49 -26.76
C SER A 86 -11.57 -51.24 -27.19
N ALA A 87 -11.04 -51.16 -28.41
CA ALA A 87 -10.22 -50.04 -28.85
C ALA A 87 -10.91 -48.67 -28.65
N LEU A 88 -12.19 -48.56 -29.01
CA LEU A 88 -13.00 -47.35 -28.79
C LEU A 88 -13.32 -47.11 -27.29
N PRO A 89 -13.90 -48.08 -26.55
CA PRO A 89 -14.10 -47.93 -25.10
C PRO A 89 -12.83 -47.51 -24.35
N LEU A 90 -11.70 -48.18 -24.60
CA LEU A 90 -10.41 -47.88 -23.95
C LEU A 90 -9.89 -46.49 -24.36
N GLY A 91 -10.07 -46.09 -25.61
CA GLY A 91 -9.75 -44.73 -26.06
C GLY A 91 -10.56 -43.67 -25.30
N LEU A 92 -11.86 -43.89 -25.12
CA LEU A 92 -12.74 -43.01 -24.34
C LEU A 92 -12.35 -42.98 -22.86
N LEU A 93 -12.05 -44.14 -22.26
CA LEU A 93 -11.52 -44.22 -20.89
C LEU A 93 -10.22 -43.44 -20.75
N GLY A 94 -9.35 -43.53 -21.76
CA GLY A 94 -8.08 -42.82 -21.83
C GLY A 94 -8.23 -41.30 -21.73
N LEU A 95 -9.38 -40.73 -22.12
CA LEU A 95 -9.66 -39.29 -21.98
C LEU A 95 -9.80 -38.83 -20.52
N SER A 96 -10.02 -39.73 -19.56
CA SER A 96 -10.08 -39.38 -18.13
C SER A 96 -8.80 -38.70 -17.65
N LEU A 97 -7.64 -39.19 -18.08
CA LEU A 97 -6.34 -38.66 -17.67
C LEU A 97 -6.10 -37.23 -18.17
N PRO A 98 -6.18 -36.91 -19.49
CA PRO A 98 -5.97 -35.55 -19.98
C PRO A 98 -7.04 -34.58 -19.50
N LEU A 99 -8.31 -35.01 -19.35
CA LEU A 99 -9.37 -34.14 -18.83
C LEU A 99 -9.16 -33.80 -17.35
N ALA A 100 -8.86 -34.78 -16.50
CA ALA A 100 -8.54 -34.53 -15.09
C ALA A 100 -7.30 -33.65 -14.92
N ALA A 101 -6.27 -33.87 -15.75
CA ALA A 101 -5.06 -33.05 -15.75
C ALA A 101 -5.37 -31.59 -16.16
N LEU A 102 -6.23 -31.38 -17.16
CA LEU A 102 -6.66 -30.05 -17.59
C LEU A 102 -7.39 -29.31 -16.46
N ILE A 103 -8.39 -29.95 -15.83
CA ILE A 103 -9.14 -29.34 -14.72
C ILE A 103 -8.20 -29.00 -13.55
N THR A 104 -7.26 -29.88 -13.23
CA THR A 104 -6.25 -29.64 -12.20
C THR A 104 -5.42 -28.39 -12.49
N LYS A 105 -4.97 -28.20 -13.74
CA LYS A 105 -4.19 -27.03 -14.14
C LYS A 105 -5.01 -25.73 -14.12
N LEU A 106 -6.27 -25.79 -14.56
CA LEU A 106 -7.18 -24.64 -14.50
C LEU A 106 -7.43 -24.21 -13.04
N HIS A 107 -7.71 -25.16 -12.15
CA HIS A 107 -7.92 -24.89 -10.73
C HIS A 107 -6.67 -24.28 -10.07
N SER A 108 -5.49 -24.86 -10.29
CA SER A 108 -4.22 -24.32 -9.79
C SER A 108 -3.94 -22.89 -10.28
N THR A 109 -4.29 -22.58 -11.53
CA THR A 109 -4.12 -21.22 -12.08
C THR A 109 -5.06 -20.22 -11.41
N LEU A 110 -6.32 -20.58 -11.17
CA LEU A 110 -7.28 -19.75 -10.43
C LEU A 110 -6.84 -19.52 -8.99
N GLN A 111 -6.36 -20.57 -8.31
CA GLN A 111 -5.79 -20.45 -6.96
C GLN A 111 -4.60 -19.50 -6.93
N THR A 112 -3.70 -19.62 -7.91
CA THR A 112 -2.53 -18.73 -8.01
C THR A 112 -2.97 -17.29 -8.23
N ALA A 113 -3.94 -17.04 -9.12
CA ALA A 113 -4.48 -15.69 -9.35
C ALA A 113 -5.11 -15.09 -8.09
N ARG A 114 -5.89 -15.89 -7.35
CA ARG A 114 -6.51 -15.49 -6.08
C ARG A 114 -5.47 -15.19 -5.00
N GLN A 115 -4.43 -16.02 -4.91
CA GLN A 115 -3.34 -15.83 -3.97
C GLN A 115 -2.53 -14.56 -4.30
N ILE A 116 -2.30 -14.26 -5.57
CA ILE A 116 -1.67 -12.99 -6.01
C ILE A 116 -2.53 -11.80 -5.59
N GLU A 117 -3.85 -11.87 -5.79
CA GLU A 117 -4.77 -10.79 -5.39
C GLU A 117 -4.74 -10.55 -3.87
N LYS A 118 -4.80 -11.62 -3.07
CA LYS A 118 -4.71 -11.52 -1.61
C LYS A 118 -3.37 -10.94 -1.17
N SER A 119 -2.28 -11.42 -1.76
CA SER A 119 -0.93 -10.92 -1.48
C SER A 119 -0.79 -9.42 -1.77
N LYS A 120 -1.41 -8.91 -2.84
CA LYS A 120 -1.41 -7.46 -3.14
C LYS A 120 -2.07 -6.66 -2.02
N HIS A 121 -3.23 -7.10 -1.53
CA HIS A 121 -3.91 -6.43 -0.42
C HIS A 121 -3.06 -6.44 0.85
N GLU A 122 -2.46 -7.59 1.18
CA GLU A 122 -1.56 -7.74 2.33
C GLU A 122 -0.35 -6.81 2.22
N LEU A 123 0.31 -6.75 1.06
CA LEU A 123 1.45 -5.85 0.81
C LEU A 123 1.06 -4.38 0.97
N PHE A 124 -0.13 -3.97 0.51
CA PHE A 124 -0.61 -2.60 0.66
C PHE A 124 -0.75 -2.20 2.14
N TYR A 125 -1.41 -3.04 2.95
CA TYR A 125 -1.60 -2.75 4.37
C TYR A 125 -0.30 -2.87 5.16
N LEU A 126 0.56 -3.83 4.81
CA LEU A 126 1.89 -3.99 5.41
C LEU A 126 2.73 -2.74 5.18
N HIS A 127 2.82 -2.25 3.93
CA HIS A 127 3.57 -1.04 3.62
C HIS A 127 3.09 0.17 4.45
N ARG A 128 1.77 0.33 4.63
CA ARG A 128 1.21 1.42 5.46
C ARG A 128 1.56 1.27 6.94
N LYS A 129 1.54 0.04 7.45
CA LYS A 129 1.93 -0.27 8.83
C LYS A 129 3.42 -0.01 9.05
N GLU A 130 4.27 -0.49 8.15
CA GLU A 130 5.72 -0.28 8.21
C GLU A 130 6.08 1.20 8.09
N PHE A 131 5.36 1.97 7.27
CA PHE A 131 5.53 3.43 7.21
C PHE A 131 5.32 4.09 8.57
N ALA A 132 4.24 3.74 9.28
CA ALA A 132 4.00 4.29 10.62
C ALA A 132 5.02 3.80 11.65
N ALA A 133 5.41 2.52 11.57
CA ALA A 133 6.40 1.92 12.45
C ALA A 133 7.80 2.54 12.26
N TYR A 134 8.18 2.86 11.02
CA TYR A 134 9.45 3.52 10.71
C TYR A 134 9.60 4.85 11.43
N TYR A 135 8.56 5.69 11.45
CA TYR A 135 8.57 6.95 12.21
C TYR A 135 8.65 6.69 13.71
N ALA A 136 7.86 5.74 14.22
CA ALA A 136 7.88 5.41 15.65
C ALA A 136 9.26 4.90 16.12
N GLN A 137 10.04 4.23 15.25
CA GLN A 137 11.41 3.78 15.55
C GLN A 137 12.41 4.93 15.70
N ILE A 138 12.17 6.09 15.07
CA ILE A 138 13.01 7.29 15.28
C ILE A 138 12.92 7.74 16.74
N GLY A 139 11.73 7.62 17.34
CA GLY A 139 11.49 7.91 18.75
C GLY A 139 11.56 9.41 19.11
N PRO A 140 11.58 9.73 20.42
CA PRO A 140 11.66 11.11 20.89
C PRO A 140 13.03 11.72 20.56
N THR A 141 13.05 12.76 19.74
CA THR A 141 14.27 13.50 19.39
C THR A 141 14.25 14.86 20.06
N LYS A 142 15.24 15.11 20.91
CA LYS A 142 15.45 16.40 21.57
C LYS A 142 16.25 17.34 20.68
N TYR A 143 15.69 18.50 20.36
CA TYR A 143 16.35 19.53 19.53
C TYR A 143 16.97 20.64 20.37
N SER A 144 16.24 21.10 21.39
CA SER A 144 16.69 22.07 22.39
C SER A 144 16.15 21.71 23.77
N GLN A 145 16.44 22.55 24.78
CA GLN A 145 15.86 22.35 26.11
C GLN A 145 14.33 22.44 26.09
N ASP A 146 13.79 23.26 25.20
CA ASP A 146 12.37 23.64 25.16
C ASP A 146 11.58 22.87 24.10
N PHE A 147 12.25 22.11 23.21
CA PHE A 147 11.57 21.38 22.14
C PHE A 147 12.09 19.94 21.99
N THR A 148 11.16 19.00 22.20
CA THR A 148 11.33 17.56 21.93
C THR A 148 10.19 17.10 21.03
N ALA A 149 10.53 16.49 19.89
CA ALA A 149 9.53 15.96 18.98
C ALA A 149 9.43 14.44 19.10
N ASN A 150 8.21 13.93 19.26
CA ASN A 150 7.89 12.53 19.15
C ASN A 150 7.56 12.25 17.68
N PHE A 151 8.37 11.43 17.02
CA PHE A 151 8.17 11.08 15.61
C PHE A 151 6.97 10.11 15.43
N ASN A 152 5.76 10.58 15.73
CA ASN A 152 4.53 9.83 15.60
C ASN A 152 3.74 10.39 14.42
N ILE A 153 3.63 9.59 13.37
CA ILE A 153 2.93 10.00 12.15
C ILE A 153 1.47 9.56 12.17
N ASN A 154 0.57 10.45 11.76
CA ASN A 154 -0.82 10.07 11.50
C ASN A 154 -0.86 9.14 10.26
N PRO A 155 -1.43 7.94 10.35
CA PRO A 155 -1.53 7.02 9.21
C PRO A 155 -2.25 7.60 7.98
N ARG A 156 -2.99 8.71 8.11
CA ARG A 156 -3.61 9.42 6.98
C ARG A 156 -2.60 10.13 6.07
N ILE A 157 -1.42 10.50 6.57
CA ILE A 157 -0.37 11.14 5.75
C ILE A 157 0.17 10.18 4.70
N HIS A 158 0.15 8.87 4.98
CA HIS A 158 0.51 7.85 4.01
C HIS A 158 -0.28 8.02 2.69
N ALA A 159 -1.59 8.31 2.76
CA ALA A 159 -2.42 8.55 1.58
C ALA A 159 -2.14 9.88 0.86
N LYS A 160 -1.46 10.83 1.51
CA LYS A 160 -1.01 12.08 0.87
C LYS A 160 0.31 11.90 0.13
N LEU A 161 1.22 11.10 0.69
CA LEU A 161 2.58 10.92 0.18
C LEU A 161 2.72 9.76 -0.81
N PHE A 162 1.84 8.76 -0.70
CA PHE A 162 1.84 7.58 -1.56
C PHE A 162 0.54 7.49 -2.34
N GLU A 163 0.65 7.07 -3.60
CA GLU A 163 -0.48 6.72 -4.45
C GLU A 163 -0.56 5.20 -4.61
N GLY A 164 -1.77 4.69 -4.85
CA GLY A 164 -2.00 3.27 -5.01
C GLY A 164 -3.30 2.82 -4.36
N ALA A 165 -3.73 1.63 -4.75
CA ALA A 165 -4.91 0.97 -4.20
C ALA A 165 -4.52 -0.43 -3.73
N ALA A 166 -5.25 -0.98 -2.76
CA ALA A 166 -4.98 -2.32 -2.24
C ALA A 166 -4.98 -3.40 -3.34
N SER A 167 -5.78 -3.20 -4.39
CA SER A 167 -5.83 -4.07 -5.58
C SER A 167 -4.55 -4.07 -6.42
N LYS A 168 -3.69 -3.06 -6.31
CA LYS A 168 -2.43 -2.93 -7.05
C LYS A 168 -1.20 -3.40 -6.28
N GLY A 169 -1.28 -3.57 -4.96
CA GLY A 169 -0.15 -3.98 -4.13
C GLY A 169 0.58 -2.82 -3.48
N THR A 170 1.91 -2.82 -3.57
CA THR A 170 2.78 -1.82 -2.94
C THR A 170 2.48 -0.40 -3.46
N PRO A 171 2.15 0.57 -2.58
CA PRO A 171 1.99 1.98 -2.95
C PRO A 171 3.28 2.57 -3.53
N THR A 172 3.15 3.52 -4.45
CA THR A 172 4.26 4.27 -5.02
C THR A 172 4.33 5.67 -4.43
N LEU A 173 5.54 6.20 -4.27
CA LEU A 173 5.75 7.55 -3.78
C LEU A 173 5.27 8.57 -4.82
N ARG A 174 4.49 9.55 -4.37
CA ARG A 174 4.07 10.69 -5.19
C ARG A 174 5.22 11.67 -5.38
N LEU A 175 5.93 11.53 -6.50
CA LEU A 175 7.12 12.34 -6.81
C LEU A 175 6.79 13.83 -6.98
N ASP A 176 5.58 14.17 -7.44
CA ASP A 176 5.05 15.53 -7.51
C ASP A 176 4.98 16.16 -6.11
N VAL A 177 4.33 15.47 -5.17
CA VAL A 177 4.15 15.93 -3.79
C VAL A 177 5.50 16.05 -3.09
N ILE A 178 6.35 15.04 -3.22
CA ILE A 178 7.68 15.04 -2.59
C ILE A 178 8.57 16.10 -3.20
N GLY A 179 8.50 16.32 -4.51
CA GLY A 179 9.20 17.40 -5.19
C GLY A 179 8.79 18.77 -4.64
N ASP A 180 7.49 19.00 -4.44
CA ASP A 180 6.99 20.25 -3.90
C ASP A 180 7.35 20.44 -2.41
N LEU A 181 7.25 19.40 -1.60
CA LEU A 181 7.71 19.44 -0.20
C LEU A 181 9.20 19.74 -0.12
N THR A 182 10.01 19.10 -0.96
CA THR A 182 11.46 19.32 -1.02
C THR A 182 11.78 20.77 -1.41
N LYS A 183 11.12 21.31 -2.45
CA LYS A 183 11.28 22.72 -2.85
C LYS A 183 10.95 23.68 -1.72
N ARG A 184 9.85 23.44 -0.99
CA ARG A 184 9.44 24.28 0.15
C ARG A 184 10.45 24.23 1.29
N VAL A 185 10.94 23.03 1.64
CA VAL A 185 12.00 22.87 2.63
C VAL A 185 13.28 23.61 2.20
N GLN A 186 13.69 23.49 0.94
CA GLN A 186 14.85 24.22 0.40
C GLN A 186 14.65 25.73 0.42
N ALA A 187 13.46 26.22 0.08
CA ALA A 187 13.14 27.65 0.11
C ALA A 187 13.13 28.19 1.54
N ALA A 188 12.56 27.45 2.50
CA ALA A 188 12.61 27.79 3.93
C ALA A 188 14.06 27.83 4.44
N ARG A 189 14.87 26.85 4.05
CA ARG A 189 16.29 26.80 4.37
C ARG A 189 17.04 28.03 3.86
N HIS A 190 16.88 28.36 2.58
CA HIS A 190 17.57 29.48 1.96
C HIS A 190 17.24 30.81 2.66
N ARG A 191 15.95 31.01 3.02
CA ARG A 191 15.53 32.17 3.82
C ARG A 191 16.19 32.16 5.20
N LEU A 192 16.24 31.02 5.89
CA LEU A 192 16.90 30.90 7.19
C LEU A 192 18.39 31.22 7.12
N GLU A 193 19.09 30.73 6.10
CA GLU A 193 20.50 31.02 5.85
C GLU A 193 20.74 32.51 5.54
N GLY A 194 19.87 33.13 4.74
CA GLY A 194 19.90 34.57 4.46
C GLY A 194 19.74 35.41 5.73
N MET A 195 18.74 35.07 6.54
CA MET A 195 18.47 35.71 7.83
C MET A 195 19.62 35.57 8.83
N LEU A 196 20.30 34.41 8.84
CA LEU A 196 21.49 34.17 9.67
C LEU A 196 22.70 34.96 9.19
N SER A 197 22.84 35.14 7.87
CA SER A 197 24.01 35.78 7.24
C SER A 197 23.93 37.31 7.31
N ALA A 198 22.75 37.90 7.17
CA ALA A 198 22.53 39.35 7.13
C ALA A 198 21.40 39.81 8.07
N PRO A 199 21.59 39.77 9.39
CA PRO A 199 20.54 40.08 10.37
C PRO A 199 20.05 41.54 10.35
N ASP A 200 20.89 42.47 9.92
CA ASP A 200 20.58 43.90 9.91
C ASP A 200 19.88 44.35 8.61
N GLN A 201 19.49 43.42 7.75
CA GLN A 201 18.87 43.75 6.48
C GLN A 201 17.44 44.31 6.70
N PRO A 202 17.03 45.37 5.98
CA PRO A 202 15.69 45.96 6.13
C PRO A 202 14.56 44.99 5.75
N LYS A 203 14.87 43.93 4.98
CA LYS A 203 13.92 42.89 4.56
C LYS A 203 13.78 41.74 5.55
N PHE A 204 14.48 41.77 6.68
CA PHE A 204 14.53 40.65 7.64
C PHE A 204 13.14 40.20 8.09
N CYS A 205 12.28 41.13 8.50
CA CYS A 205 10.93 40.81 8.98
C CYS A 205 10.06 40.17 7.89
N ALA A 206 10.17 40.63 6.65
CA ALA A 206 9.44 40.06 5.52
C ALA A 206 9.93 38.64 5.20
N GLU A 207 11.24 38.43 5.17
CA GLU A 207 11.82 37.10 4.94
C GLU A 207 11.48 36.11 6.06
N TYR A 208 11.45 36.58 7.31
CA TYR A 208 11.04 35.76 8.45
C TYR A 208 9.55 35.39 8.41
N THR A 209 8.71 36.33 7.99
CA THR A 209 7.27 36.08 7.82
C THR A 209 7.03 35.00 6.75
N GLU A 210 7.69 35.11 5.60
CA GLU A 210 7.61 34.10 4.54
C GLU A 210 8.20 32.75 4.97
N PHE A 211 9.28 32.75 5.76
CA PHE A 211 9.80 31.54 6.39
C PHE A 211 8.75 30.89 7.31
N CYS A 212 8.08 31.67 8.16
CA CYS A 212 7.06 31.14 9.07
C CYS A 212 5.89 30.51 8.30
N LYS A 213 5.42 31.15 7.23
CA LYS A 213 4.35 30.61 6.37
C LYS A 213 4.71 29.25 5.78
N GLU A 214 5.93 29.11 5.24
CA GLU A 214 6.39 27.84 4.66
C GLU A 214 6.49 26.73 5.72
N ILE A 215 7.02 27.05 6.91
CA ILE A 215 7.13 26.08 8.01
C ILE A 215 5.74 25.66 8.50
N ILE A 216 4.83 26.60 8.74
CA ILE A 216 3.47 26.30 9.21
C ILE A 216 2.73 25.43 8.20
N TYR A 217 2.84 25.75 6.91
CA TYR A 217 2.31 24.90 5.85
C TYR A 217 2.86 23.47 5.94
N LEU A 218 4.18 23.31 6.07
CA LEU A 218 4.80 22.00 6.14
C LEU A 218 4.39 21.23 7.41
N VAL A 219 4.35 21.90 8.56
CA VAL A 219 3.88 21.34 9.85
C VAL A 219 2.45 20.82 9.72
N GLN A 220 1.54 21.62 9.17
CA GLN A 220 0.14 21.23 8.98
C GLN A 220 -0.02 20.14 7.93
N TYR A 221 0.72 20.22 6.82
CA TYR A 221 0.64 19.25 5.74
C TYR A 221 1.07 17.85 6.21
N LEU A 222 2.20 17.79 6.93
CA LEU A 222 2.79 16.59 7.52
C LEU A 222 2.20 16.25 8.90
N ASN A 223 1.27 17.05 9.42
CA ASN A 223 0.62 16.89 10.73
C ASN A 223 1.63 16.65 11.88
N VAL A 224 2.67 17.47 11.93
CA VAL A 224 3.72 17.39 12.96
C VAL A 224 3.19 18.03 14.25
N ARG A 225 2.45 17.24 15.04
CA ARG A 225 1.72 17.74 16.22
C ARG A 225 2.60 18.47 17.23
N ASP A 226 3.75 17.91 17.60
CA ASP A 226 4.61 18.56 18.59
C ASP A 226 5.09 19.94 18.12
N ALA A 227 5.33 20.09 16.81
CA ALA A 227 5.72 21.39 16.24
C ALA A 227 4.52 22.37 16.20
N GLU A 228 3.32 21.88 15.90
CA GLU A 228 2.09 22.67 15.94
C GLU A 228 1.80 23.18 17.37
N ASP A 229 1.86 22.29 18.36
CA ASP A 229 1.67 22.62 19.77
C ASP A 229 2.71 23.65 20.24
N PHE A 230 3.98 23.45 19.87
CA PHE A 230 5.06 24.40 20.20
C PHE A 230 4.84 25.78 19.56
N ILE A 231 4.41 25.84 18.29
CA ILE A 231 4.11 27.11 17.62
C ILE A 231 2.92 27.81 18.30
N ASN A 232 1.90 27.08 18.72
CA ASN A 232 0.74 27.64 19.41
C ASN A 232 1.10 28.19 20.80
N GLU A 233 1.96 27.50 21.54
CA GLU A 233 2.37 27.90 22.89
C GLU A 233 3.38 29.06 22.89
N TYR A 234 4.42 28.97 22.06
CA TYR A 234 5.54 29.92 22.09
C TYR A 234 5.47 30.99 21.00
N GLY A 235 4.71 30.76 19.92
CA GLY A 235 4.61 31.66 18.78
C GLY A 235 3.89 32.96 19.10
N VAL A 236 4.39 34.04 18.51
CA VAL A 236 3.85 35.40 18.62
C VAL A 236 2.99 35.68 17.37
N PRO A 237 1.85 36.38 17.46
CA PRO A 237 1.05 36.71 16.29
C PRO A 237 1.86 37.49 15.24
N LEU A 238 1.72 37.11 13.97
CA LEU A 238 2.31 37.87 12.85
C LEU A 238 1.40 39.06 12.51
N PRO A 239 1.95 40.28 12.31
CA PRO A 239 1.16 41.42 11.88
C PRO A 239 0.52 41.16 10.52
N ASP A 240 -0.72 41.60 10.35
CA ASP A 240 -1.46 41.60 9.08
C ASP A 240 -1.74 40.21 8.46
N GLU A 241 -1.40 39.12 9.15
CA GLU A 241 -1.55 37.73 8.67
C GLU A 241 -2.60 36.92 9.49
N GLY A 242 -3.48 37.60 10.22
CA GLY A 242 -4.61 36.99 10.94
C GLY A 242 -4.18 36.10 12.11
N GLU A 243 -4.51 34.79 12.05
CA GLU A 243 -4.22 33.80 13.09
C GLU A 243 -2.80 33.19 13.00
N LEU A 244 -2.02 33.54 11.97
CA LEU A 244 -0.67 33.00 11.79
C LEU A 244 0.27 33.50 12.89
N ARG A 245 1.06 32.58 13.45
CA ARG A 245 2.03 32.85 14.52
C ARG A 245 3.45 32.63 14.03
N THR A 246 4.42 33.26 14.69
CA THR A 246 5.83 33.02 14.43
C THR A 246 6.24 31.60 14.86
N VAL A 247 7.29 31.08 14.24
CA VAL A 247 7.86 29.77 14.57
C VAL A 247 8.75 29.87 15.82
N GLY A 248 8.13 30.15 16.97
CA GLY A 248 8.77 30.37 18.27
C GLY A 248 9.08 31.84 18.57
N ARG A 249 10.00 32.10 19.51
CA ARG A 249 10.42 33.44 19.97
C ARG A 249 11.88 33.78 19.65
N THR A 250 12.64 32.78 19.26
CA THR A 250 14.07 32.89 19.01
C THR A 250 14.41 32.24 17.67
N LEU A 251 15.51 32.68 17.06
CA LEU A 251 16.01 32.03 15.85
C LEU A 251 16.41 30.56 16.10
N ARG A 252 16.73 30.22 17.37
CA ARG A 252 16.96 28.83 17.77
C ARG A 252 15.71 27.99 17.61
N HIS A 253 14.56 28.49 18.10
CA HIS A 253 13.29 27.81 17.94
C HIS A 253 12.93 27.62 16.47
N ALA A 254 13.13 28.67 15.64
CA ALA A 254 12.93 28.60 14.21
C ALA A 254 13.79 27.50 13.55
N TYR A 255 15.07 27.40 13.92
CA TYR A 255 15.97 26.36 13.44
C TYR A 255 15.59 24.95 13.91
N ASP A 256 15.18 24.81 15.18
CA ASP A 256 14.79 23.52 15.76
C ASP A 256 13.52 22.97 15.07
N ILE A 257 12.50 23.82 14.88
CA ILE A 257 11.28 23.44 14.16
C ILE A 257 11.57 23.15 12.69
N PHE A 258 12.39 23.97 12.02
CA PHE A 258 12.82 23.69 10.65
C PHE A 258 13.49 22.31 10.54
N THR A 259 14.43 22.00 11.44
CA THR A 259 15.15 20.72 11.43
C THR A 259 14.21 19.54 11.70
N CYS A 260 13.20 19.74 12.56
CA CYS A 260 12.15 18.76 12.79
C CYS A 260 11.37 18.46 11.52
N VAL A 261 10.82 19.48 10.88
CA VAL A 261 10.05 19.34 9.63
C VAL A 261 10.91 18.74 8.51
N GLU A 262 12.16 19.19 8.37
CA GLU A 262 13.12 18.64 7.40
C GLU A 262 13.34 17.14 7.64
N ASN A 263 13.48 16.70 8.90
CA ASN A 263 13.60 15.28 9.25
C ASN A 263 12.36 14.47 8.86
N TYR A 264 11.15 15.02 9.00
CA TYR A 264 9.94 14.33 8.56
C TYR A 264 9.93 14.12 7.03
N VAL A 265 10.34 15.13 6.25
CA VAL A 265 10.43 14.99 4.79
C VAL A 265 11.51 13.98 4.41
N ILE A 266 12.68 14.03 5.04
CA ILE A 266 13.76 13.06 4.80
C ILE A 266 13.30 11.64 5.13
N ALA A 267 12.65 11.43 6.28
CA ALA A 267 12.15 10.11 6.69
C ALA A 267 11.17 9.52 5.67
N ALA A 268 10.28 10.33 5.08
CA ALA A 268 9.37 9.87 4.03
C ALA A 268 10.13 9.41 2.77
N VAL A 269 11.16 10.16 2.38
CA VAL A 269 11.96 9.90 1.17
C VAL A 269 12.87 8.68 1.37
N GLU A 270 13.50 8.55 2.54
CA GLU A 270 14.31 7.40 2.92
C GLU A 270 13.49 6.12 2.98
N PHE A 271 12.29 6.17 3.57
CA PHE A 271 11.38 5.03 3.60
C PHE A 271 11.00 4.58 2.19
N ALA A 272 10.83 5.53 1.26
CA ALA A 272 10.54 5.23 -0.14
C ALA A 272 11.78 4.72 -0.93
N GLY A 273 12.94 4.58 -0.30
CA GLY A 273 14.18 4.09 -0.92
C GLY A 273 14.91 5.12 -1.78
N LEU A 274 14.48 6.38 -1.75
CA LEU A 274 15.21 7.47 -2.37
C LEU A 274 16.29 7.93 -1.38
N GLY A 275 17.57 7.73 -1.72
CA GLY A 275 18.68 8.10 -0.84
C GLY A 275 18.71 9.60 -0.51
N ARG A 276 19.30 9.97 0.64
CA ARG A 276 19.44 11.39 1.08
C ARG A 276 20.10 12.29 0.03
N GLU A 277 20.97 11.74 -0.81
CA GLU A 277 21.64 12.46 -1.89
C GLU A 277 20.67 13.10 -2.89
N ALA A 278 19.45 12.54 -3.03
CA ALA A 278 18.41 13.10 -3.87
C ALA A 278 17.90 14.45 -3.36
N LEU A 279 18.07 14.76 -2.07
CA LEU A 279 17.52 15.96 -1.43
C LEU A 279 18.53 17.13 -1.30
N LYS A 280 19.83 16.88 -1.52
CA LYS A 280 20.92 17.89 -1.48
C LYS A 280 20.84 18.92 -0.34
N PHE A 281 20.66 18.46 0.90
CA PHE A 281 20.58 19.33 2.08
C PHE A 281 21.96 19.49 2.78
N ASP A 282 22.61 20.67 2.74
CA ASP A 282 23.92 20.92 3.41
C ASP A 282 23.80 21.24 4.91
N ARG A 283 23.35 20.25 5.70
CA ARG A 283 23.15 20.39 7.16
C ARG A 283 24.35 20.92 7.96
N PRO A 284 25.60 20.48 7.70
CA PRO A 284 26.76 20.95 8.46
C PRO A 284 26.99 22.45 8.35
N ALA A 285 26.82 23.04 7.16
CA ALA A 285 27.02 24.48 6.97
C ALA A 285 26.04 25.31 7.80
N LEU A 286 24.75 24.98 7.73
CA LEU A 286 23.70 25.67 8.48
C LEU A 286 23.91 25.56 10.00
N ARG A 287 24.29 24.38 10.50
CA ARG A 287 24.59 24.17 11.93
C ARG A 287 25.71 25.07 12.43
N ARG A 288 26.77 25.26 11.64
CA ARG A 288 27.89 26.14 11.99
C ARG A 288 27.44 27.61 12.06
N LEU A 289 26.68 28.07 11.05
CA LEU A 289 26.13 29.43 11.02
C LEU A 289 25.25 29.72 12.24
N VAL A 290 24.37 28.78 12.60
CA VAL A 290 23.52 28.90 13.79
C VAL A 290 24.36 28.97 15.06
N ALA A 291 25.35 28.08 15.22
CA ALA A 291 26.21 28.07 16.41
C ALA A 291 27.00 29.38 16.57
N GLU A 292 27.50 29.97 15.48
CA GLU A 292 28.23 31.24 15.49
C GLU A 292 27.33 32.42 15.90
N LYS A 293 26.12 32.50 15.33
CA LYS A 293 25.21 33.64 15.52
C LYS A 293 24.40 33.61 16.82
N LEU A 294 24.28 32.45 17.47
CA LEU A 294 23.64 32.31 18.80
C LEU A 294 24.34 33.10 19.92
N SER A 295 25.58 33.55 19.69
CA SER A 295 26.30 34.44 20.61
C SER A 295 25.78 35.89 20.61
N ASN A 296 24.92 36.29 19.65
CA ASN A 296 24.55 37.69 19.42
C ASN A 296 23.12 38.03 19.90
N ARG A 297 23.01 38.90 20.92
CA ARG A 297 21.74 39.37 21.54
C ARG A 297 20.80 40.19 20.63
N ARG A 298 21.16 40.47 19.37
CA ARG A 298 20.39 41.33 18.45
C ARG A 298 19.05 40.73 18.01
N PHE A 299 18.93 39.41 17.96
CA PHE A 299 17.76 38.74 17.38
C PHE A 299 16.48 38.84 18.22
N SER A 300 16.59 38.92 19.55
CA SER A 300 15.42 39.12 20.42
C SER A 300 14.74 40.47 20.19
N PHE A 301 15.49 41.50 19.81
CA PHE A 301 14.97 42.85 19.57
C PHE A 301 14.19 42.95 18.25
N LEU A 302 14.63 42.23 17.21
CA LEU A 302 13.94 42.11 15.93
C LEU A 302 12.61 41.36 16.09
N PHE A 303 12.54 40.39 16.99
CA PHE A 303 11.32 39.62 17.27
C PHE A 303 10.21 40.48 17.90
N SER A 304 10.59 41.35 18.85
CA SER A 304 9.68 42.38 19.37
C SER A 304 9.23 43.35 18.28
N ALA A 305 10.11 43.74 17.35
CA ALA A 305 9.73 44.59 16.22
C ALA A 305 8.77 43.89 15.24
N VAL A 306 8.92 42.58 15.01
CA VAL A 306 7.96 41.78 14.23
C VAL A 306 6.60 41.76 14.91
N SER A 307 6.51 41.60 16.23
CA SER A 307 5.23 41.68 16.97
C SER A 307 4.57 43.08 16.91
N CYS A 308 5.38 44.13 16.75
CA CYS A 308 4.96 45.53 16.87
C CYS A 308 4.86 46.27 15.53
N ASN A 309 4.74 45.54 14.41
CA ASN A 309 4.63 46.09 13.06
C ASN A 309 5.80 47.03 12.66
N GLY A 310 7.01 46.71 13.11
CA GLY A 310 8.24 47.45 12.80
C GLY A 310 8.58 48.61 13.74
N ASP A 311 7.76 48.90 14.76
CA ASP A 311 8.05 49.93 15.76
C ASP A 311 8.56 49.29 17.07
N PRO A 312 9.86 49.43 17.41
CA PRO A 312 10.44 48.86 18.63
C PRO A 312 9.97 49.54 19.93
N THR A 313 9.19 50.64 19.84
CA THR A 313 8.67 51.37 21.02
C THR A 313 7.23 51.01 21.39
N ARG A 314 6.53 50.26 20.55
CA ARG A 314 5.21 49.70 20.88
C ARG A 314 5.40 48.47 21.76
N GLU A 315 4.67 48.38 22.87
CA GLU A 315 4.60 47.13 23.63
C GLU A 315 3.95 46.03 22.79
N PRO A 316 4.46 44.78 22.83
CA PRO A 316 3.84 43.66 22.14
C PRO A 316 2.40 43.51 22.66
N ALA A 317 1.45 43.30 21.74
CA ALA A 317 0.06 43.08 22.11
C ALA A 317 -0.03 41.83 23.00
N MET A 318 -0.07 42.05 24.31
CA MET A 318 -0.34 40.98 25.27
C MET A 318 -1.73 40.44 24.96
N SER A 319 -1.75 39.15 24.60
CA SER A 319 -2.92 38.30 24.68
C SER A 319 -3.60 38.54 26.03
N ARG A 320 -4.73 39.24 26.02
CA ARG A 320 -5.62 39.28 27.19
C ARG A 320 -6.21 37.88 27.34
N ASP A 321 -5.93 37.28 28.49
CA ASP A 321 -6.45 36.01 28.98
C ASP A 321 -7.87 35.70 28.49
N LYS A 322 -8.06 34.46 28.01
CA LYS A 322 -9.20 33.61 28.35
C LYS A 322 -8.79 32.14 28.36
#